data_AF-A0A1I4NHK8-F1
#
_entry.id   AF-A0A1I4NHK8-F1
#
_cell.length_a   1.000
_cell.length_b   1.000
_cell.length_c   1.000
_cell.angle_alpha   90.00
_cell.angle_beta   90.00
_cell.angle_gamma   90.00
#
_symmetry.space_group_name_H-M   'P 1'
#
loop_
_entity.id
_entity.type
_entity.pdbx_description
1 polymer ?
#
loop_
_entity_poly.entity_id
_entity_poly.type
_entity_poly.pdbx_seq_one_letter_code
_entity_poly.pdbx_strand_id
1 'polypeptide(L)' 'MHFTMNVPGLEGFNVMKTETIGSTYYIHVEKERKAHRCPACGAHDS' A
#
# COMPACT_ATOMS: atom_id res chain seq x y z
N MET A 1 19.02 8.28 -3.27
CA MET A 1 18.12 8.57 -4.41
C MET A 1 16.76 8.95 -3.83
N HIS A 2 16.31 10.19 -4.03
CA HIS A 2 14.97 10.63 -3.61
C HIS A 2 13.99 10.29 -4.73
N PHE A 3 13.41 9.09 -4.68
CA PHE A 3 12.46 8.62 -5.68
C PHE A 3 11.05 9.06 -5.26
N THR A 4 10.64 10.26 -5.67
CA THR A 4 9.24 10.70 -5.55
C THR A 4 8.47 10.18 -6.77
N MET A 5 8.41 8.87 -6.93
CA MET A 5 7.57 8.26 -7.96
C MET A 5 6.18 8.09 -7.38
N ASN A 6 5.26 8.96 -7.80
CA ASN A 6 3.83 8.75 -7.56
C ASN A 6 3.38 7.62 -8.49
N VAL A 7 3.19 6.42 -7.93
CA VAL A 7 2.68 5.27 -8.68
C VAL A 7 1.16 5.38 -8.74
N PRO A 8 0.57 5.58 -9.93
CA PRO A 8 -0.88 5.70 -10.05
C PRO A 8 -1.58 4.44 -9.51
N GLY A 9 -2.62 4.62 -8.70
CA GLY A 9 -3.34 3.52 -8.04
C GLY A 9 -2.77 3.09 -6.69
N LEU A 10 -1.61 3.62 -6.28
CA LEU A 10 -1.03 3.43 -4.94
C LEU A 10 -1.05 4.72 -4.12
N GLU A 11 -1.94 5.66 -4.45
CA GLU A 11 -2.13 6.86 -3.65
C GLU A 11 -2.57 6.50 -2.23
N GLY A 12 -1.88 7.05 -1.22
CA GLY A 12 -2.16 6.77 0.20
C GLY A 12 -1.51 5.51 0.75
N PHE A 13 -0.59 4.88 0.00
CA PHE A 13 0.33 3.87 0.51
C PHE A 13 1.72 4.48 0.76
N ASN A 14 2.40 4.00 1.81
CA ASN A 14 3.79 4.30 2.10
C ASN A 14 4.68 3.27 1.42
N VAL A 15 5.58 3.71 0.54
CA VAL A 15 6.54 2.82 -0.11
C VAL A 15 7.70 2.54 0.85
N MET A 16 7.85 1.28 1.26
CA MET A 16 8.84 0.85 2.24
C MET A 16 10.14 0.41 1.57
N LYS A 17 10.02 -0.37 0.49
CA LYS A 17 11.15 -0.93 -0.26
C LYS A 17 10.75 -1.10 -1.72
N THR A 18 11.69 -0.85 -2.61
CA THR A 18 11.57 -1.23 -4.02
C THR A 18 12.75 -2.11 -4.42
N GLU A 19 12.51 -3.11 -5.25
CA GLU A 19 13.56 -3.96 -5.77
C GLU A 19 13.22 -4.45 -7.18
N THR A 20 14.24 -4.60 -8.01
CA THR A 20 14.10 -5.18 -9.35
C THR A 20 14.73 -6.57 -9.32
N ILE A 21 13.94 -7.60 -9.60
CA ILE A 21 14.40 -8.97 -9.66
C ILE A 21 14.12 -9.47 -11.08
N GLY A 22 15.18 -9.68 -11.86
CA GLY A 22 15.07 -9.96 -13.29
C GLY A 22 14.40 -8.80 -14.04
N SER A 23 13.31 -9.09 -14.73
CA SER A 23 12.48 -8.09 -15.43
C SER A 23 11.30 -7.57 -14.61
N THR A 24 11.19 -7.94 -13.33
CA THR A 24 10.04 -7.61 -12.50
C THR A 24 10.41 -6.54 -11.47
N TYR A 25 9.55 -5.51 -11.37
CA TYR A 25 9.68 -4.43 -10.40
C TYR A 25 8.73 -4.68 -9.23
N TYR A 26 9.29 -4.88 -8.04
CA TYR A 26 8.57 -5.11 -6.80
C TYR A 26 8.51 -3.83 -5.98
N ILE A 27 7.31 -3.50 -5.50
CA ILE A 27 7.05 -2.36 -4.64
C ILE A 27 6.41 -2.88 -3.36
N HIS A 28 7.15 -2.84 -2.26
CA HIS A 28 6.65 -3.18 -0.94
C HIS A 28 6.02 -1.93 -0.35
N VAL A 29 4.73 -2.01 -0.04
CA VAL A 29 3.95 -0.89 0.46
C VAL A 29 3.25 -1.22 1.76
N GLU A 30 3.15 -0.22 2.63
CA GLU A 30 2.33 -0.26 3.84
C GLU A 30 1.19 0.75 3.74
N LYS A 31 0.06 0.43 4.37
CA LYS A 31 -1.05 1.35 4.52
C LYS A 31 -1.54 1.28 5.95
N GLU A 32 -1.73 2.46 6.54
CA GLU A 32 -2.34 2.55 7.85
C GLU A 32 -3.72 1.89 7.81
N ARG A 33 -3.92 0.87 8.63
CA ARG A 33 -5.22 0.22 8.81
C ARG A 33 -6.12 1.17 9.55
N LYS A 34 -7.06 1.78 8.84
CA LYS A 34 -8.17 2.51 9.46
C LYS A 34 -9.22 1.51 9.88
N ALA A 35 -9.70 1.63 11.11
CA ALA A 35 -10.84 0.85 11.59
C ALA A 35 -12.00 1.05 10.61
N HIS A 36 -12.38 -0.03 9.94
CA HIS A 36 -13.50 -0.01 9.02
C HIS A 36 -14.62 -0.85 9.61
N ARG A 37 -15.84 -0.35 9.47
CA ARG A 37 -17.03 -1.11 9.82
C ARG A 37 -17.39 -1.97 8.62
N CYS A 38 -17.54 -3.26 8.83
CA CYS A 38 -18.04 -4.14 7.80
C CYS A 38 -19.42 -3.62 7.35
N PRO A 39 -19.62 -3.30 6.06
CA PRO A 39 -20.91 -2.78 5.59
C PRO A 39 -22.04 -3.82 5.72
N ALA A 40 -21.72 -5.11 5.84
CA ALA A 40 -22.70 -6.19 5.99
C ALA A 40 -23.16 -6.43 7.45
N CYS A 41 -22.24 -6.36 8.43
CA CYS A 41 -22.55 -6.71 9.83
C CYS A 41 -22.25 -5.61 10.85
N GLY A 42 -21.65 -4.49 10.43
CA GLY A 42 -21.31 -3.37 11.32
C GLY A 42 -20.17 -3.63 12.31
N ALA A 43 -19.65 -4.87 12.38
CA ALA A 43 -18.52 -5.22 13.22
C ALA A 43 -17.25 -4.47 12.77
N HIS A 44 -16.40 -4.11 13.73
CA HIS A 44 -15.09 -3.53 13.43
C HIS A 44 -14.17 -4.69 13.07
N ASP A 45 -13.55 -4.61 11.89
CA ASP A 45 -12.48 -5.54 11.53
C ASP A 45 -11.21 -5.09 12.29
N SER A 46 -10.88 -5.83 13.34
CA SER A 46 -9.69 -5.65 14.19
C SER A 46 -8.54 -6.52 13.70
#